data_AF-A0A9W8UT61-F1
#
_entry.id   AF-A0A9W8UT61-F1
#
_cell.length_a   1.000
_cell.length_b   1.000
_cell.length_c   1.000
_cell.angle_alpha   90.00
_cell.angle_beta   90.00
_cell.angle_gamma   90.00
#
_symmetry.space_group_name_H-M   'P 1'
#
loop_
_entity.id
_entity.type
_entity.pdbx_description
1 polymer ?
#
loop_
_entity_poly.entity_id
_entity_poly.type
_entity_poly.pdbx_seq_one_letter_code
_entity_poly.pdbx_strand_id
1 'polypeptide(L)'
;MPAYGRSFQATSGLGEPYSGVGLANLGPGNWEYKVLPKQSGETFYDDVAQASYSYDATTRELISYNSPQAVQAKVAYVKHKELGGTMF
;
A
#
# COMPACT_ATOMS: atom_id res chain seq x y z
N MET A 1 -3.56 -6.35 9.96
CA MET A 1 -3.20 -6.11 8.55
C MET A 1 -4.10 -5.01 8.05
N PRO A 2 -3.57 -3.84 7.66
CA PRO A 2 -4.43 -2.71 7.32
C PRO A 2 -5.27 -3.00 6.07
N ALA A 3 -6.57 -2.74 6.19
CA ALA A 3 -7.55 -2.75 5.11
C ALA A 3 -7.73 -1.35 4.48
N TYR A 4 -6.63 -0.60 4.39
CA TYR A 4 -6.56 0.74 3.83
C TYR A 4 -5.19 1.00 3.21
N GLY A 5 -5.07 2.07 2.43
CA GLY A 5 -3.81 2.56 1.87
C GLY A 5 -3.40 3.93 2.41
N ARG A 6 -2.10 4.22 2.39
CA ARG A 6 -1.51 5.52 2.73
C ARG A 6 -0.86 6.15 1.51
N SER A 7 -1.26 7.38 1.17
CA SER A 7 -0.74 8.10 0.00
C SER A 7 0.34 9.12 0.31
N PHE A 8 1.25 9.29 -0.65
CA PHE A 8 2.35 10.24 -0.67
C PHE A 8 2.36 10.91 -2.05
N GLN A 9 2.28 12.24 -2.09
CA GLN A 9 2.17 13.02 -3.33
C GLN A 9 3.46 13.75 -3.67
N ALA A 10 3.58 14.16 -4.94
CA ALA A 10 4.76 14.86 -5.46
C ALA A 10 6.06 14.11 -5.18
N THR A 11 6.00 12.77 -5.16
CA THR A 11 7.17 11.92 -4.95
C THR A 11 7.70 11.39 -6.28
N SER A 12 8.94 10.91 -6.29
CA SER A 12 9.52 10.21 -7.45
C SER A 12 9.37 8.69 -7.36
N GLY A 13 8.94 8.16 -6.21
CA GLY A 13 8.76 6.72 -6.01
C GLY A 13 8.93 6.30 -4.55
N LEU A 14 9.02 4.99 -4.34
CA LEU A 14 9.20 4.41 -3.00
C LEU A 14 10.56 4.84 -2.42
N GLY A 15 10.57 5.31 -1.17
CA GLY A 15 11.80 5.74 -0.47
C GLY A 15 12.25 7.16 -0.81
N GLU A 16 11.59 7.82 -1.76
CA GLU A 16 11.93 9.19 -2.18
C GLU A 16 11.21 10.26 -1.35
N PRO A 17 11.73 11.50 -1.31
CA PRO A 17 11.02 12.63 -0.73
C PRO A 17 9.63 12.81 -1.34
N TYR A 18 8.71 13.37 -0.57
CA TYR A 18 7.35 13.64 -0.98
C TYR A 18 6.90 14.99 -0.42
N SER A 19 5.85 15.58 -1.00
CA SER A 19 5.23 16.80 -0.51
C SER A 19 3.71 16.65 -0.46
N GLY A 20 3.21 16.36 0.74
CA GLY A 20 1.78 16.19 1.00
C GLY A 20 1.28 14.76 0.80
N VAL A 21 0.08 14.50 1.30
CA VAL A 21 -0.53 13.16 1.29
C VAL A 21 -1.83 13.11 0.50
N GLY A 22 -2.30 14.25 -0.01
CA GLY A 22 -3.55 14.35 -0.75
C GLY A 22 -4.81 14.22 0.11
N LEU A 23 -5.95 14.45 -0.54
CA LEU A 23 -7.27 14.18 0.02
C LEU A 23 -7.66 12.74 -0.34
N ALA A 24 -8.17 12.01 0.64
CA ALA A 24 -8.59 10.63 0.48
C ALA A 24 -9.89 10.37 1.26
N ASN A 25 -10.59 9.30 0.90
CA ASN A 25 -11.96 9.03 1.36
C ASN A 25 -12.09 8.70 2.86
N LEU A 26 -11.01 8.30 3.54
CA LEU A 26 -10.98 8.09 5.00
C LEU A 26 -10.32 9.25 5.76
N GLY A 27 -10.07 10.37 5.09
CA GLY A 27 -9.33 11.51 5.62
C GLY A 27 -7.96 11.67 4.95
N PRO A 28 -7.23 12.77 5.22
CA PRO A 28 -6.01 13.11 4.50
C PRO A 28 -5.02 11.94 4.44
N GLY A 29 -4.65 11.53 3.22
CA GLY A 29 -3.74 10.44 2.96
C GLY A 29 -4.23 9.02 3.23
N ASN A 30 -5.49 8.80 3.67
CA ASN A 30 -6.02 7.47 4.01
C ASN A 30 -7.09 7.02 3.01
N TRP A 31 -6.82 5.92 2.32
CA TRP A 31 -7.70 5.36 1.29
C TRP A 31 -8.34 4.05 1.74
N GLU A 32 -9.64 3.87 1.51
CA GLU A 32 -10.25 2.53 1.64
C GLU A 32 -9.57 1.55 0.68
N TYR A 33 -9.30 0.32 1.13
CA TYR A 33 -8.71 -0.70 0.26
C TYR A 33 -9.57 -1.01 -0.98
N LYS A 34 -10.90 -0.95 -0.85
CA LYS A 34 -11.84 -1.30 -1.94
C LYS A 34 -11.75 -0.40 -3.17
N VAL A 35 -11.10 0.76 -3.06
CA VAL A 35 -10.88 1.70 -4.18
C VAL A 35 -9.44 1.67 -4.71
N LEU A 36 -8.63 0.69 -4.26
CA LEU A 36 -7.23 0.51 -4.66
C LEU A 36 -7.04 -0.78 -5.48
N PRO A 37 -6.07 -0.80 -6.42
CA PRO A 37 -5.33 0.35 -6.92
C PRO A 37 -6.24 1.33 -7.67
N LYS A 38 -5.84 2.61 -7.70
CA LYS A 38 -6.49 3.59 -8.57
C LYS A 38 -6.22 3.19 -10.03
N GLN A 39 -7.17 3.46 -10.93
CA GLN A 39 -7.09 3.06 -12.33
C GLN A 39 -5.82 3.55 -13.05
N SER A 40 -5.29 4.72 -12.67
CA SER A 40 -4.08 5.30 -13.27
C SER A 40 -2.76 4.84 -12.64
N GLY A 41 -2.81 4.11 -11.52
CA GLY A 41 -1.62 3.66 -10.80
C GLY A 41 -1.22 2.23 -11.19
N GLU A 42 0.05 2.04 -11.52
CA GLU A 42 0.64 0.70 -11.66
C GLU A 42 0.92 0.12 -10.27
N THR A 43 0.70 -1.18 -10.09
CA THR A 43 0.94 -1.87 -8.82
C THR A 43 2.30 -2.55 -8.81
N PHE A 44 3.05 -2.35 -7.73
CA PHE A 44 4.37 -2.91 -7.50
C PHE A 44 4.37 -3.78 -6.23
N TYR A 45 5.26 -4.76 -6.22
CA TYR A 45 5.52 -5.63 -5.08
C TYR A 45 7.01 -5.62 -4.77
N ASP A 46 7.36 -5.38 -3.52
CA ASP A 46 8.72 -5.48 -3.00
C ASP A 46 8.88 -6.83 -2.30
N ASP A 47 9.61 -7.74 -2.94
CA ASP A 47 9.88 -9.09 -2.44
C ASP A 47 10.78 -9.10 -1.19
N VAL A 48 11.56 -8.06 -0.94
CA VAL A 48 12.39 -7.99 0.27
C VAL A 48 11.54 -7.55 1.45
N ALA A 49 10.73 -6.49 1.27
CA ALA A 49 9.85 -5.97 2.30
C ALA A 49 8.55 -6.77 2.48
N GLN A 50 8.21 -7.66 1.53
CA GLN A 50 6.93 -8.37 1.45
C GLN A 50 5.73 -7.40 1.48
N ALA A 51 5.85 -6.31 0.72
CA ALA A 51 4.94 -5.18 0.72
C ALA A 51 4.53 -4.79 -0.70
N SER A 52 3.41 -4.10 -0.82
CA SER A 52 2.93 -3.57 -2.11
C SER A 52 2.60 -2.09 -2.03
N TYR A 53 2.66 -1.45 -3.19
CA TYR A 53 2.23 -0.07 -3.38
C TYR A 53 1.78 0.12 -4.82
N SER A 54 0.96 1.12 -5.08
CA SER A 54 0.71 1.62 -6.43
C SER A 54 1.45 2.92 -6.64
N TYR A 55 1.93 3.18 -7.85
CA TYR A 55 2.49 4.46 -8.24
C TYR A 55 1.90 4.93 -9.57
N ASP A 56 1.44 6.18 -9.59
CA ASP A 56 0.99 6.88 -10.78
C ASP A 56 2.03 7.95 -11.15
N ALA A 57 2.76 7.73 -12.24
CA ALA A 57 3.81 8.63 -12.70
C ALA A 57 3.26 9.98 -13.23
N THR A 58 1.99 10.03 -13.64
CA THR A 58 1.36 11.26 -14.12
C THR A 58 1.03 12.20 -12.96
N THR A 59 0.42 11.65 -11.91
CA THR A 59 0.05 12.43 -10.71
C THR A 59 1.17 12.47 -9.66
N ARG A 60 2.22 11.67 -9.83
CA ARG A 60 3.32 11.49 -8.87
C ARG A 60 2.84 11.09 -7.49
N GLU A 61 1.84 10.21 -7.46
CA GLU A 61 1.22 9.68 -6.26
C GLU A 61 1.63 8.24 -6.03
N LEU A 62 2.17 7.96 -4.85
CA LEU A 62 2.41 6.62 -4.35
C LEU A 62 1.37 6.29 -3.29
N ILE A 63 0.77 5.10 -3.34
CA ILE A 63 -0.12 4.60 -2.29
C ILE A 63 0.39 3.25 -1.80
N SER A 64 0.81 3.15 -0.54
CA SER A 64 1.18 1.88 0.09
C SER A 64 -0.05 1.20 0.70
N TYR A 65 -0.28 -0.07 0.37
CA TYR A 65 -1.41 -0.88 0.85
C TYR A 65 -1.10 -2.39 0.74
N ASN A 66 -1.94 -3.25 1.30
CA ASN A 66 -1.79 -4.72 1.13
C ASN A 66 -2.57 -5.23 -0.07
N SER A 67 -1.88 -5.58 -1.15
CA SER A 67 -2.44 -6.40 -2.23
C SER A 67 -2.71 -7.83 -1.75
N PRO A 68 -3.49 -8.64 -2.51
CA PRO A 68 -3.67 -10.06 -2.19
C PRO A 68 -2.35 -10.83 -2.06
N GLN A 69 -1.34 -10.50 -2.88
CA GLN A 69 -0.01 -11.10 -2.80
C GLN A 69 0.69 -10.76 -1.47
N ALA A 70 0.64 -9.50 -1.03
CA ALA A 70 1.20 -9.09 0.26
C ALA A 70 0.48 -9.74 1.44
N VAL A 71 -0.84 -9.94 1.36
CA VAL A 71 -1.60 -10.68 2.38
C VAL A 71 -1.17 -12.14 2.42
N GLN A 72 -1.02 -12.81 1.27
CA GLN A 72 -0.57 -14.20 1.19
C GLN A 72 0.81 -14.39 1.84
N ALA A 73 1.76 -13.51 1.52
CA ALA A 73 3.08 -13.48 2.15
C ALA A 73 3.00 -13.34 3.67
N LYS A 74 2.19 -12.40 4.17
CA LYS A 74 2.01 -12.18 5.61
C LYS A 74 1.34 -13.34 6.31
N VAL A 75 0.38 -14.00 5.65
CA VAL A 75 -0.25 -15.22 6.18
C VAL A 75 0.74 -16.38 6.21
N ALA A 76 1.60 -16.53 5.20
CA ALA A 76 2.68 -17.52 5.22
C ALA A 76 3.64 -17.26 6.40
N TYR A 77 3.98 -16.00 6.65
CA TYR A 77 4.79 -15.61 7.82
C TYR A 77 4.10 -15.94 9.14
N VAL A 78 2.81 -15.60 9.29
CA VAL A 78 1.99 -15.94 10.48
C VAL A 78 2.01 -17.44 10.76
N LYS A 79 1.83 -18.28 9.73
CA LYS A 79 1.90 -19.74 9.86
C LYS A 79 3.30 -20.22 10.25
N HIS A 80 4.33 -19.74 9.57
CA HIS A 80 5.72 -20.13 9.82
C HIS A 80 6.20 -19.77 11.23
N LYS A 81 5.70 -18.67 11.79
CA LYS A 81 6.02 -18.19 13.14
C LYS A 81 5.02 -18.65 14.21
N GLU A 82 4.04 -19.47 13.86
CA GLU A 82 3.01 -19.98 14.78
C GLU A 82 2.28 -18.85 15.55
N LEU A 83 2.03 -17.72 14.87
CA LEU A 83 1.31 -16.62 15.48
C LEU A 83 -0.18 -16.95 15.58
N GLY A 84 -0.87 -16.39 16.58
CA GLY A 84 -2.28 -16.69 16.89
C GLY A 84 -3.32 -16.26 15.84
N GLY A 85 -2.89 -15.72 14.70
CA GLY A 85 -3.75 -15.38 13.58
C GLY A 85 -3.50 -13.97 13.05
N THR A 86 -4.54 -13.41 12.43
CA THR A 86 -4.50 -12.09 11.78
C THR A 86 -5.67 -11.25 12.25
N MET A 87 -5.45 -9.95 12.43
CA MET A 87 -6.49 -8.94 12.67
C MET A 87 -6.50 -7.96 11.49
N PHE A 88 -7.62 -7.30 11.21
CA PHE A 88 -7.77 -6.26 10.19
C PHE A 88 -8.30 -4.95 10.78
#